data_AF-A0A7X5ZQ14-F1
#
_entry.id   AF-A0A7X5ZQ14-F1
#
_cell.length_a   1.000
_cell.length_b   1.000
_cell.length_c   1.000
_cell.angle_alpha   90.00
_cell.angle_beta   90.00
_cell.angle_gamma   90.00
#
_symmetry.space_group_name_H-M   'P 1'
#
loop_
_entity.id
_entity.type
_entity.pdbx_description
1 polymer ?
#
loop_
_entity_poly.entity_id
_entity_poly.type
_entity_poly.pdbx_seq_one_letter_code
_entity_poly.pdbx_strand_id
1 'polypeptide(L)'
;MDHTGLAPVCRRCGRPAVRGRANYAMFEGMHFVCFHYEFEHRDTDPDDSCGVAGCPCAPAERGKEKLLDTPRTLVAEWSDGPPANWDVHSLPGYLEALTRWLEDADGYYAARKLAIPWDSRTVVGTALRAATVYE
;
A
#
# COMPACT_ATOMS: atom_id res chain seq x y z
N MET A 1 7.85 -21.04 -27.05
CA MET A 1 6.60 -20.73 -27.77
C MET A 1 6.52 -19.23 -27.88
N ASP A 2 6.53 -18.71 -29.10
CA ASP A 2 6.63 -17.28 -29.42
C ASP A 2 5.26 -16.60 -29.17
N HIS A 3 5.22 -15.54 -28.37
CA HIS A 3 4.00 -14.84 -27.94
C HIS A 3 3.74 -13.54 -28.74
N THR A 4 4.20 -13.45 -29.98
CA THR A 4 4.04 -12.28 -30.88
C THR A 4 2.64 -12.14 -31.49
N GLY A 5 1.58 -12.34 -30.68
CA GLY A 5 0.24 -11.88 -31.04
C GLY A 5 0.03 -10.45 -30.52
N LEU A 6 -0.23 -9.49 -31.41
CA LEU A 6 -0.54 -8.10 -31.02
C LEU A 6 -1.54 -8.08 -29.86
N ALA A 7 -1.27 -7.23 -28.87
CA ALA A 7 -2.19 -7.02 -27.76
C ALA A 7 -3.52 -6.46 -28.30
N PRO A 8 -4.68 -6.98 -27.84
CA PRO A 8 -5.98 -6.49 -28.31
C PRO A 8 -6.20 -5.03 -27.88
N VAL A 9 -7.01 -4.29 -28.64
CA VAL A 9 -7.24 -2.85 -28.40
C VAL A 9 -8.44 -2.65 -27.49
N CYS A 10 -8.23 -2.03 -26.32
CA CYS A 10 -9.29 -1.75 -25.36
C CYS A 10 -10.42 -0.91 -25.98
N ARG A 11 -11.66 -1.39 -25.87
CA ARG A 11 -12.85 -0.75 -26.45
C ARG A 11 -13.20 0.62 -25.87
N ARG A 12 -12.77 0.90 -24.63
CA ARG A 12 -13.01 2.21 -23.98
C ARG A 12 -11.97 3.26 -24.33
N CYS A 13 -10.68 2.94 -24.17
CA CYS A 13 -9.61 3.95 -24.27
C CYS A 13 -8.79 3.87 -25.56
N GLY A 14 -9.02 2.86 -26.41
CA GLY A 14 -8.32 2.68 -27.69
C GLY A 14 -6.85 2.28 -27.57
N ARG A 15 -6.32 2.05 -26.37
CA ARG A 15 -4.93 1.64 -26.14
C ARG A 15 -4.77 0.12 -26.07
N PRO A 16 -3.60 -0.45 -26.40
CA PRO A 16 -3.36 -1.88 -26.30
C PRO A 16 -3.55 -2.43 -24.86
N ALA A 17 -4.31 -3.52 -24.72
CA ALA A 17 -4.53 -4.26 -23.48
C ALA A 17 -3.45 -5.33 -23.27
N VAL A 18 -2.25 -4.86 -22.91
CA VAL A 18 -1.09 -5.72 -22.68
C VAL A 18 -1.21 -6.46 -21.34
N ARG A 19 -1.50 -5.74 -20.25
CA ARG A 19 -1.70 -6.34 -18.91
C ARG A 19 -3.11 -6.92 -18.82
N GLY A 20 -3.21 -8.13 -18.28
CA GLY A 20 -4.50 -8.83 -18.13
C GLY A 20 -5.06 -9.41 -19.43
N ARG A 21 -4.24 -9.57 -20.48
CA ARG A 21 -4.65 -10.11 -21.79
C ARG A 21 -5.40 -11.45 -21.67
N ALA A 22 -5.01 -12.31 -20.74
CA ALA A 22 -5.68 -13.59 -20.47
C ALA A 22 -7.16 -13.43 -20.06
N ASN A 23 -7.52 -12.29 -19.45
CA ASN A 23 -8.86 -12.00 -18.96
C ASN A 23 -9.57 -10.94 -19.84
N TYR A 24 -9.05 -10.64 -21.03
CA TYR A 24 -9.56 -9.56 -21.87
C TYR A 24 -11.04 -9.74 -22.25
N ALA A 25 -11.45 -10.97 -22.55
CA ALA A 25 -12.84 -11.30 -22.85
C ALA A 25 -13.75 -11.15 -21.62
N MET A 26 -13.24 -11.48 -20.42
CA MET A 26 -13.98 -11.32 -19.16
C MET A 26 -14.28 -9.84 -18.86
N PHE A 27 -13.37 -8.94 -19.25
CA PHE A 27 -13.55 -7.50 -19.06
C PHE A 27 -14.17 -6.80 -20.27
N GLU A 28 -15.06 -7.49 -20.98
CA GLU A 28 -15.84 -6.96 -22.12
C GLU A 28 -14.99 -6.35 -23.25
N GLY A 29 -13.76 -6.83 -23.40
CA GLY A 29 -12.79 -6.29 -24.35
C GLY A 29 -12.18 -4.96 -23.89
N MET A 30 -11.95 -4.78 -22.60
CA MET A 30 -11.34 -3.59 -22.02
C MET A 30 -10.15 -3.94 -21.11
N HIS A 31 -9.34 -2.94 -20.76
CA HIS A 31 -8.48 -3.07 -19.58
C HIS A 31 -9.35 -3.27 -18.34
N PHE A 32 -8.88 -4.02 -17.33
CA PHE A 32 -9.55 -4.14 -16.03
C PHE A 32 -10.01 -2.76 -15.48
N VAL A 33 -9.13 -1.77 -15.48
CA VAL A 33 -9.43 -0.41 -15.00
C VAL A 33 -10.51 0.28 -15.85
N CYS A 34 -10.47 0.10 -17.16
CA CYS A 34 -11.46 0.69 -18.07
C CYS A 34 -12.84 0.06 -17.90
N PHE A 35 -12.89 -1.26 -17.72
CA PHE A 35 -14.11 -2.00 -17.41
C PHE A 35 -14.66 -1.54 -16.05
N HIS A 36 -13.83 -1.50 -15.03
CA HIS A 36 -14.20 -1.13 -13.67
C HIS A 36 -14.84 0.27 -13.63
N TYR A 37 -14.22 1.26 -14.28
CA TYR A 37 -14.82 2.59 -14.35
C TYR A 37 -16.08 2.67 -15.22
N GLU A 38 -16.32 1.72 -16.12
CA GLU A 38 -17.44 1.78 -17.07
C GLU A 38 -18.70 1.16 -16.46
N PHE A 39 -18.49 0.10 -15.69
CA PHE A 39 -19.56 -0.74 -15.17
C PHE A 39 -19.70 -0.66 -13.64
N GLU A 40 -18.63 -0.40 -12.90
CA GLU A 40 -18.64 -0.40 -11.42
C GLU A 40 -18.65 1.02 -10.81
N HIS A 41 -18.22 2.04 -11.56
CA HIS A 41 -18.29 3.47 -11.18
C HIS A 41 -19.29 4.27 -12.03
N ARG A 42 -20.26 3.63 -12.66
CA ARG A 42 -21.24 4.35 -13.48
C ARG A 42 -22.11 5.30 -12.65
N ASP A 43 -22.44 4.87 -11.43
CA ASP A 43 -23.42 5.54 -10.56
C ASP A 43 -22.78 6.20 -9.33
N THR A 44 -21.44 6.19 -9.24
CA THR A 44 -20.65 6.80 -8.16
C THR A 44 -19.58 7.71 -8.74
N ASP A 45 -19.09 8.67 -7.95
CA ASP A 45 -17.95 9.49 -8.37
C ASP A 45 -16.76 8.56 -8.68
N PRO A 46 -16.12 8.68 -9.86
CA PRO A 46 -14.96 7.85 -10.20
C PRO A 46 -13.76 8.09 -9.29
N ASP A 47 -13.70 9.18 -8.51
CA ASP A 47 -12.64 9.43 -7.53
C ASP A 47 -12.93 8.77 -6.16
N ASP A 48 -14.17 8.40 -5.88
CA ASP A 48 -14.55 7.69 -4.66
C ASP A 48 -14.25 6.18 -4.77
N SER A 49 -14.20 5.46 -3.64
CA SER A 49 -14.13 4.00 -3.63
C SER A 49 -15.52 3.39 -3.88
N CYS A 50 -15.66 2.46 -4.82
CA CYS A 50 -16.91 1.69 -5.02
C CYS A 50 -17.03 0.50 -4.04
N GLY A 51 -16.06 0.29 -3.15
CA GLY A 51 -16.05 -0.81 -2.17
C GLY A 51 -15.75 -2.20 -2.74
N VAL A 52 -15.60 -2.34 -4.07
CA VAL A 52 -15.25 -3.63 -4.70
C VAL A 52 -13.76 -3.91 -4.51
N ALA A 53 -13.44 -5.16 -4.15
CA ALA A 53 -12.07 -5.62 -4.01
C ALA A 53 -11.29 -5.39 -5.32
N GLY A 54 -10.16 -4.69 -5.21
CA GLY A 54 -9.34 -4.31 -6.37
C GLY A 54 -9.70 -2.98 -7.03
N CYS A 55 -10.69 -2.24 -6.52
CA CYS A 55 -11.06 -0.90 -7.01
C CYS A 55 -9.83 0.02 -7.10
N PRO A 56 -9.47 0.57 -8.27
CA PRO A 56 -8.33 1.48 -8.41
C PRO A 56 -8.39 2.68 -7.45
N CYS A 57 -9.61 3.14 -7.11
CA CYS A 57 -9.92 4.28 -6.24
C CYS A 57 -10.09 3.93 -4.76
N ALA A 58 -9.86 2.67 -4.38
CA ALA A 58 -9.72 2.24 -2.99
C ALA A 58 -8.25 2.15 -2.46
N PRO A 59 -7.27 3.00 -2.84
CA PRO A 59 -5.93 2.88 -2.28
C PRO A 59 -5.94 3.14 -0.77
N ALA A 60 -6.84 3.97 -0.25
CA ALA A 60 -6.99 4.24 1.18
C ALA A 60 -7.32 2.97 1.98
N GLU A 61 -8.34 2.21 1.56
CA GLU A 61 -8.76 0.98 2.25
C GLU A 61 -7.72 -0.14 2.18
N ARG A 62 -7.15 -0.41 1.00
CA ARG A 62 -6.06 -1.40 0.85
C ARG A 62 -4.80 -1.03 1.64
N GLY A 63 -4.54 0.26 1.81
CA GLY A 63 -3.38 0.69 2.60
C GLY A 63 -3.62 0.60 4.10
N LYS A 64 -4.87 0.57 4.57
CA LYS A 64 -5.18 0.34 5.99
C LYS A 64 -4.77 -1.08 6.41
N GLU A 65 -5.08 -2.10 5.61
CA GLU A 65 -4.67 -3.48 5.90
C GLU A 65 -3.16 -3.61 5.99
N LYS A 66 -2.43 -3.07 5.00
CA LYS A 66 -0.95 -3.06 5.04
C LYS A 66 -0.38 -2.30 6.22
N LEU A 67 -1.00 -1.17 6.59
CA LEU A 67 -0.58 -0.42 7.77
C LEU A 67 -0.82 -1.25 9.05
N LEU A 68 -1.92 -1.99 9.14
CA LEU A 68 -2.28 -2.82 10.31
C LEU A 68 -1.36 -4.02 10.51
N ASP A 69 -0.68 -4.52 9.47
CA ASP A 69 0.24 -5.64 9.61
C ASP A 69 1.36 -5.33 10.60
N THR A 70 1.93 -4.11 10.57
CA THR A 70 3.04 -3.77 11.48
C THR A 70 2.60 -3.74 12.96
N PRO A 71 1.54 -3.00 13.37
CA PRO A 71 1.01 -3.07 14.72
C PRO A 71 0.65 -4.49 15.16
N ARG A 72 0.05 -5.31 14.27
CA ARG A 72 -0.29 -6.70 14.61
C ARG A 72 0.95 -7.53 14.89
N THR A 73 1.99 -7.39 14.09
CA THR A 73 3.27 -8.08 14.34
C THR A 73 3.89 -7.58 15.64
N LEU A 74 3.90 -6.26 15.90
CA LEU A 74 4.43 -5.71 17.15
C LEU A 74 3.68 -6.23 18.38
N VAL A 75 2.34 -6.31 18.31
CA VAL A 75 1.50 -6.90 19.37
C VAL A 75 1.77 -8.39 19.53
N ALA A 76 2.02 -9.14 18.46
CA ALA A 76 2.34 -10.56 18.54
C ALA A 76 3.75 -10.82 19.08
N GLU A 77 4.72 -9.96 18.74
CA GLU A 77 6.09 -9.97 19.30
C GLU A 77 6.06 -9.60 20.79
N TRP A 78 5.18 -8.66 21.16
CA TRP A 78 4.93 -8.29 22.55
C TRP A 78 4.14 -9.40 23.25
N SER A 79 4.86 -10.30 23.94
CA SER A 79 4.27 -11.38 24.72
C SER A 79 3.67 -10.81 26.03
N ASP A 80 4.31 -11.05 27.17
CA ASP A 80 3.96 -10.42 28.46
C ASP A 80 4.81 -9.15 28.73
N GLY A 81 5.44 -8.62 27.69
CA GLY A 81 6.39 -7.51 27.73
C GLY A 81 7.19 -7.39 26.43
N PRO A 82 8.03 -6.35 26.32
CA PRO A 82 8.88 -6.14 25.15
C PRO A 82 9.90 -7.28 24.99
N PRO A 83 10.17 -7.74 23.76
CA PRO A 83 11.29 -8.62 23.48
C PRO A 83 12.63 -8.08 23.99
N ALA A 84 13.59 -8.97 24.28
CA ALA A 84 14.90 -8.59 24.81
C ALA A 84 15.75 -7.72 23.87
N ASN A 85 15.40 -7.68 22.58
CA ASN A 85 16.05 -6.88 21.55
C ASN A 85 15.34 -5.55 21.26
N TRP A 86 14.39 -5.15 22.10
CA TRP A 86 13.79 -3.82 22.08
C TRP A 86 14.49 -2.97 23.13
N ASP A 87 14.85 -1.74 22.78
CA ASP A 87 15.49 -0.80 23.71
C ASP A 87 14.44 -0.03 24.53
N VAL A 88 13.19 -0.04 24.06
CA VAL A 88 12.07 0.70 24.67
C VAL A 88 11.09 -0.25 25.35
N HIS A 89 11.00 -0.14 26.68
CA HIS A 89 10.22 -1.06 27.51
C HIS A 89 8.93 -0.47 28.13
N SER A 90 8.52 0.74 27.72
CA SER A 90 7.32 1.40 28.23
C SER A 90 6.51 2.08 27.12
N LEU A 91 5.19 2.17 27.30
CA LEU A 91 4.33 2.86 26.35
C LEU A 91 4.69 4.35 26.16
N PRO A 92 4.94 5.15 27.21
CA PRO A 92 5.37 6.54 27.02
C PRO A 92 6.68 6.65 26.23
N GLY A 93 7.70 5.84 26.58
CA GLY A 93 8.96 5.84 25.86
C GLY A 93 8.81 5.42 24.40
N TYR A 94 7.91 4.48 24.11
CA TYR A 94 7.65 4.03 22.73
C TYR A 94 6.99 5.14 21.91
N LEU A 95 6.03 5.86 22.50
CA LEU A 95 5.40 7.00 21.84
C LEU A 95 6.39 8.15 21.60
N GLU A 96 7.30 8.41 22.54
CA GLU A 96 8.38 9.39 22.37
C GLU A 96 9.35 8.98 21.25
N ALA A 97 9.83 7.74 21.24
CA ALA A 97 10.70 7.21 20.19
C ALA A 97 10.03 7.26 18.81
N LEU A 98 8.74 6.90 18.75
CA LEU A 98 7.93 6.99 17.53
C LEU A 98 7.84 8.42 17.00
N THR A 99 7.56 9.39 17.88
CA THR A 99 7.49 10.81 17.50
C THR A 99 8.84 11.30 17.00
N ARG A 100 9.94 11.04 17.71
CA ARG A 100 11.29 11.47 17.31
C ARG A 100 11.71 10.86 15.98
N TRP A 101 11.37 9.59 15.72
CA TRP A 101 11.65 8.98 14.43
C TRP A 101 10.87 9.66 13.30
N LEU A 102 9.59 9.98 13.51
CA LEU A 102 8.77 10.66 12.51
C LEU A 102 9.30 12.07 12.21
N GLU A 103 9.81 12.77 13.22
CA GLU A 103 10.46 14.09 13.06
C GLU A 103 11.77 14.00 12.26
N ASP A 104 12.54 12.91 12.42
CA ASP A 104 13.82 12.69 11.73
C ASP A 104 13.72 11.76 10.51
N ALA A 105 12.52 11.46 10.03
CA ALA A 105 12.32 10.47 8.95
C ALA A 105 13.12 10.84 7.69
N ASP A 106 13.19 12.14 7.36
CA ASP A 106 13.97 12.64 6.24
C ASP A 106 15.47 12.32 6.40
N GLY A 107 16.01 12.47 7.61
CA GLY A 107 17.38 12.10 7.99
C GLY A 107 17.63 10.60 7.83
N TYR A 108 16.71 9.77 8.30
CA TYR A 108 16.77 8.31 8.16
C TYR A 108 16.89 7.86 6.69
N TYR A 109 16.03 8.39 5.81
CA TYR A 109 16.02 8.04 4.39
C TYR A 109 17.25 8.60 3.66
N ALA A 110 17.64 9.85 3.95
CA ALA A 110 18.83 10.48 3.36
C ALA A 110 20.11 9.72 3.71
N ALA A 111 20.31 9.34 4.98
CA ALA A 111 21.48 8.59 5.44
C ALA A 111 21.63 7.24 4.72
N ARG A 112 20.50 6.62 4.33
CA ARG A 112 20.46 5.35 3.61
C ARG A 112 20.42 5.49 2.09
N LYS A 113 20.46 6.72 1.57
CA LYS A 113 20.32 7.03 0.13
C LYS A 113 19.03 6.45 -0.47
N LEU A 114 17.95 6.45 0.31
CA LEU A 114 16.63 6.01 -0.11
C LEU A 114 15.76 7.23 -0.41
N ALA A 115 14.87 7.10 -1.40
CA ALA A 115 13.81 8.07 -1.58
C ALA A 115 12.80 7.94 -0.45
N ILE A 116 12.34 9.08 0.08
CA ILE A 116 11.24 9.10 1.05
C ILE A 116 9.99 8.55 0.36
N PRO A 117 9.30 7.56 0.94
CA PRO A 117 8.03 7.07 0.40
C PRO A 117 7.03 8.21 0.26
N TRP A 118 6.37 8.28 -0.90
CA TRP A 118 5.35 9.30 -1.16
C TRP A 118 4.06 9.06 -0.35
N ASP A 119 3.88 7.86 0.19
CA ASP A 119 2.73 7.52 1.01
C ASP A 119 3.09 7.51 2.49
N SER A 120 2.33 8.27 3.28
CA SER A 120 2.53 8.42 4.72
C SER A 120 2.39 7.10 5.50
N ARG A 121 1.70 6.10 4.94
CA ARG A 121 1.46 4.81 5.60
C ARG A 121 2.72 3.97 5.64
N THR A 122 3.51 3.93 4.56
CA THR A 122 4.82 3.28 4.58
C THR A 122 5.77 3.98 5.54
N VAL A 123 5.72 5.32 5.63
CA VAL A 123 6.52 6.07 6.61
C VAL A 123 6.10 5.70 8.04
N VAL A 124 4.80 5.71 8.36
CA VAL A 124 4.28 5.34 9.69
C VAL A 124 4.55 3.87 10.01
N GLY A 125 4.38 2.94 9.07
CA GLY A 125 4.72 1.53 9.26
C GLY A 125 6.20 1.33 9.58
N THR A 126 7.08 2.06 8.89
CA THR A 126 8.52 2.06 9.20
C THR A 126 8.78 2.63 10.58
N ALA A 127 8.13 3.75 10.94
CA ALA A 127 8.27 4.41 12.22
C ALA A 127 7.86 3.50 13.39
N LEU A 128 6.71 2.82 13.27
CA LEU A 128 6.23 1.86 14.28
C LEU A 128 7.26 0.78 14.56
N ARG A 129 7.93 0.26 13.53
CA ARG A 129 8.97 -0.74 13.74
C ARG A 129 10.27 -0.13 14.26
N ALA A 130 10.65 1.06 13.81
CA ALA A 130 11.87 1.71 14.25
C ALA A 130 11.80 2.10 15.74
N ALA A 131 10.63 2.53 16.22
CA ALA A 131 10.39 2.93 17.61
C ALA A 131 10.67 1.84 18.65
N THR A 132 10.85 0.57 18.24
CA THR A 132 11.24 -0.51 19.16
C THR A 132 12.71 -0.44 19.57
N VAL A 133 13.55 0.24 18.79
CA VAL A 133 15.03 0.30 18.93
C VAL A 133 15.60 1.70 18.71
N TYR A 134 14.74 2.72 18.73
CA TYR A 134 15.13 4.10 18.43
C TYR A 134 15.34 4.89 19.72
N GLU A 135 16.58 5.32 19.98
CA GLU A 135 16.96 6.20 21.10
C GLU A 135 16.71 7.69 20.79
#